data_AF-A0A2S9FTG1-F1
#
_entry.id   AF-A0A2S9FTG1-F1
#
_cell.length_a   1.000
_cell.length_b   1.000
_cell.length_c   1.000
_cell.angle_alpha   90.00
_cell.angle_beta   90.00
_cell.angle_gamma   90.00
#
_symmetry.space_group_name_H-M   'P 1'
#
loop_
_entity.id
_entity.type
_entity.pdbx_description
1 polymer ?
#
loop_
_entity_poly.entity_id
_entity_poly.type
_entity_poly.pdbx_seq_one_letter_code
_entity_poly.pdbx_strand_id
1 'polypeptide(L)'
;AELAELTGIPVVTTLMARGAFPDSHRQNLGMPGMHGTVSAVAALQRGDLLIALGTRFDDRVTGKLDSFAPDAKVIHADIDPAEIGKNR
;
A
#
# COMPACT_ATOMS: atom_id res chain seq x y z
N ALA A 1 -13.59 -5.72 3.80
CA ALA A 1 -13.77 -4.25 3.80
C ALA A 1 -13.81 -3.67 5.22
N GLU A 2 -14.30 -4.42 6.21
CA GLU A 2 -14.46 -4.03 7.62
C GLU A 2 -13.37 -3.11 8.20
N LEU A 3 -12.08 -3.49 8.12
CA LEU A 3 -11.00 -2.64 8.64
C LEU A 3 -10.99 -1.22 8.04
N ALA A 4 -11.23 -1.11 6.73
CA ALA A 4 -11.28 0.18 6.07
C ALA A 4 -12.49 0.99 6.54
N GLU A 5 -13.66 0.36 6.63
CA GLU A 5 -14.91 1.03 7.05
C GLU A 5 -14.84 1.52 8.50
N LEU A 6 -14.26 0.73 9.40
CA LEU A 6 -14.08 1.08 10.81
C LEU A 6 -13.10 2.23 11.02
N THR A 7 -12.07 2.34 10.20
CA THR A 7 -10.97 3.30 10.40
C THR A 7 -11.08 4.54 9.51
N GLY A 8 -11.84 4.47 8.42
CA GLY A 8 -11.86 5.50 7.38
C GLY A 8 -10.58 5.59 6.55
N ILE A 9 -9.62 4.68 6.73
CA ILE A 9 -8.32 4.68 6.03
C ILE A 9 -8.54 4.36 4.54
N PRO A 10 -7.92 5.11 3.60
CA PRO A 10 -7.95 4.77 2.18
C PRO A 10 -7.20 3.46 1.90
N VAL A 11 -7.69 2.69 0.93
CA VAL A 11 -7.13 1.39 0.54
C VAL A 11 -6.47 1.50 -0.83
N VAL A 12 -5.25 0.97 -0.91
CA VAL A 12 -4.48 0.82 -2.13
C VAL A 12 -4.21 -0.67 -2.34
N THR A 13 -4.46 -1.19 -3.54
CA THR A 13 -4.18 -2.60 -3.88
C THR A 13 -3.06 -2.69 -4.89
N THR A 14 -2.06 -3.53 -4.65
CA THR A 14 -1.07 -3.89 -5.69
C THR A 14 -1.77 -4.59 -6.86
N LEU A 15 -1.06 -4.75 -7.99
CA LEU A 15 -1.60 -5.50 -9.13
C LEU A 15 -2.03 -6.92 -8.74
N MET A 16 -1.23 -7.59 -7.90
CA MET A 16 -1.50 -8.95 -7.43
C MET A 16 -2.67 -9.04 -6.44
N ALA A 17 -3.00 -7.93 -5.77
CA ALA A 17 -4.07 -7.86 -4.79
C ALA A 17 -5.39 -7.30 -5.38
N ARG A 18 -5.48 -7.13 -6.71
CA ARG A 18 -6.71 -6.69 -7.38
C ARG A 18 -7.85 -7.65 -7.04
N GLY A 19 -8.98 -7.08 -6.61
CA GLY A 19 -10.14 -7.86 -6.15
C GLY A 19 -10.15 -8.19 -4.65
N ALA A 20 -9.04 -8.01 -3.92
CA ALA A 20 -9.02 -8.16 -2.46
C ALA A 20 -9.85 -7.08 -1.74
N PHE A 21 -10.05 -5.94 -2.39
CA PHE A 21 -10.94 -4.86 -1.95
C PHE A 21 -11.85 -4.44 -3.13
N PRO A 22 -13.14 -4.14 -2.91
CA PRO A 22 -14.04 -3.84 -4.01
C PRO A 22 -13.65 -2.56 -4.77
N ASP A 23 -13.55 -2.65 -6.09
CA ASP A 23 -13.10 -1.53 -6.91
C ASP A 23 -14.04 -0.31 -6.84
N SER A 24 -15.33 -0.56 -6.65
CA SER A 24 -16.38 0.46 -6.52
C SER A 24 -16.45 1.11 -5.14
N HIS A 25 -15.67 0.65 -4.17
CA HIS A 25 -15.73 1.16 -2.81
C HIS A 25 -15.11 2.56 -2.72
N ARG A 26 -15.77 3.50 -2.03
CA ARG A 26 -15.35 4.92 -1.90
C ARG A 26 -13.93 5.13 -1.37
N GLN A 27 -13.41 4.19 -0.58
CA GLN A 27 -12.06 4.24 -0.01
C GLN A 27 -11.01 3.59 -0.90
N ASN A 28 -11.38 2.96 -2.02
CA ASN A 28 -10.42 2.42 -2.96
C ASN A 28 -9.76 3.55 -3.75
N LEU A 29 -8.44 3.69 -3.62
CA LEU A 29 -7.67 4.65 -4.40
C LEU A 29 -7.11 4.04 -5.69
N GLY A 30 -7.25 2.73 -5.89
CA GLY A 30 -6.71 2.00 -7.04
C GLY A 30 -5.30 1.48 -6.81
N MET A 31 -4.60 1.22 -7.91
CA MET A 31 -3.27 0.60 -7.89
C MET A 31 -2.17 1.69 -7.87
N PRO A 32 -1.06 1.51 -7.12
CA PRO A 32 0.08 2.43 -7.17
C PRO A 32 1.09 2.00 -8.26
N GLY A 33 2.12 2.83 -8.46
CA GLY A 33 3.25 2.52 -9.36
C GLY A 33 3.15 3.19 -10.73
N MET A 34 4.01 2.78 -11.66
CA MET A 34 4.21 3.43 -12.98
C MET A 34 2.95 3.54 -13.86
N HIS A 35 2.00 2.60 -13.69
CA HIS A 35 0.71 2.59 -14.39
C HIS A 35 -0.47 2.72 -13.42
N GLY A 36 -0.18 3.17 -12.20
CA GLY A 36 -1.14 3.33 -11.13
C GLY A 36 -1.93 4.63 -11.21
N THR A 37 -2.82 4.82 -10.25
CA THR A 37 -3.54 6.08 -10.06
C THR A 37 -2.67 7.08 -9.30
N VAL A 38 -2.80 8.35 -9.66
CA VAL A 38 -2.11 9.45 -8.97
C VAL A 38 -2.55 9.52 -7.50
N SER A 39 -3.82 9.24 -7.20
CA SER A 39 -4.36 9.20 -5.84
C SER A 39 -3.69 8.12 -4.98
N ALA A 40 -3.49 6.91 -5.50
CA ALA A 40 -2.82 5.84 -4.76
C ALA A 40 -1.36 6.20 -4.47
N VAL A 41 -0.62 6.70 -5.46
CA VAL A 41 0.77 7.14 -5.27
C VAL A 41 0.86 8.29 -4.28
N ALA A 42 -0.01 9.29 -4.40
CA ALA A 42 -0.02 10.44 -3.48
C ALA A 42 -0.35 10.04 -2.05
N ALA A 43 -1.29 9.11 -1.85
CA ALA A 43 -1.64 8.60 -0.52
C ALA A 43 -0.48 7.83 0.13
N LEU A 44 0.23 6.99 -0.64
CA LEU A 44 1.41 6.29 -0.13
C LEU A 44 2.53 7.26 0.23
N GLN A 45 2.76 8.29 -0.58
CA GLN A 45 3.85 9.24 -0.39
C GLN A 45 3.62 10.25 0.75
N ARG A 46 2.36 10.61 1.01
CA ARG A 46 2.00 11.63 2.01
C ARG A 46 1.49 11.05 3.33
N GLY A 47 1.31 9.73 3.40
CA GLY A 47 0.88 9.05 4.61
C GLY A 47 1.98 9.04 5.67
N ASP A 48 1.58 9.20 6.93
CA ASP A 48 2.43 9.03 8.11
C ASP A 48 2.37 7.60 8.69
N LEU A 49 1.43 6.79 8.22
CA LEU A 49 1.28 5.38 8.54
C LEU A 49 0.91 4.56 7.30
N LEU A 50 1.69 3.52 7.02
CA LEU A 50 1.37 2.46 6.07
C LEU A 50 1.07 1.16 6.80
N ILE A 51 -0.10 0.59 6.51
CA ILE A 51 -0.50 -0.75 6.97
C ILE A 51 -0.38 -1.70 5.78
N ALA A 52 0.73 -2.43 5.75
CA ALA A 52 1.13 -3.31 4.67
C ALA A 52 0.72 -4.75 5.01
N LEU A 53 -0.31 -5.26 4.33
CA LEU A 53 -0.87 -6.60 4.54
C LEU A 53 -0.57 -7.49 3.33
N GLY A 54 0.29 -8.50 3.52
CA GLY A 54 0.68 -9.46 2.48
C GLY A 54 1.31 -8.81 1.25
N THR A 55 2.28 -7.90 1.46
CA THR A 55 2.92 -7.14 0.39
C THR A 55 4.42 -7.06 0.58
N ARG A 56 5.16 -7.31 -0.49
CA ARG A 56 6.63 -7.45 -0.48
C ARG A 56 7.42 -6.19 -0.83
N PHE A 57 6.78 -5.02 -0.87
CA PHE A 57 7.39 -3.74 -1.28
C PHE A 57 8.27 -3.87 -2.55
N ASP A 58 7.66 -4.37 -3.62
CA ASP A 58 8.27 -4.57 -4.93
C ASP A 58 8.69 -3.22 -5.56
N ASP A 59 9.80 -3.20 -6.31
CA ASP A 59 10.38 -2.00 -6.91
C ASP A 59 9.43 -1.30 -7.90
N ARG A 60 8.50 -2.04 -8.50
CA ARG A 60 7.44 -1.47 -9.37
C ARG A 60 6.43 -0.63 -8.61
N VAL A 61 6.32 -0.82 -7.30
CA VAL A 61 5.47 -0.03 -6.40
C VAL A 61 6.29 1.07 -5.73
N THR A 62 7.46 0.74 -5.20
CA THR A 62 8.25 1.68 -4.40
C THR A 62 9.07 2.65 -5.24
N GLY A 63 9.44 2.27 -6.45
CA GLY A 63 10.46 2.99 -7.21
C GLY A 63 11.78 3.01 -6.42
N LYS A 64 12.32 4.21 -6.18
CA LYS A 64 13.51 4.36 -5.32
C LYS A 64 13.10 4.28 -3.84
N LEU A 65 13.56 3.23 -3.17
CA LEU A 65 13.22 2.92 -1.77
C LEU A 65 13.44 4.11 -0.81
N ASP A 66 14.59 4.79 -0.88
CA ASP A 66 14.90 5.95 -0.01
C ASP A 66 13.89 7.11 -0.13
N SER A 67 13.13 7.16 -1.22
CA SER A 67 12.13 8.19 -1.49
C SER A 67 10.70 7.70 -1.33
N PHE A 68 10.50 6.43 -0.97
CA PHE A 68 9.18 5.84 -0.86
C PHE A 68 8.61 6.07 0.54
N ALA A 69 7.50 6.83 0.61
CA ALA A 69 6.77 7.08 1.86
C ALA A 69 7.71 7.55 3.00
N PRO A 70 8.46 8.65 2.77
CA PRO A 70 9.63 9.01 3.59
C PRO A 70 9.30 9.27 5.06
N ASP A 71 8.09 9.74 5.35
CA ASP A 71 7.65 10.09 6.70
C ASP A 71 6.80 8.98 7.34
N ALA A 72 6.58 7.86 6.64
CA ALA A 72 5.65 6.83 7.08
C ALA A 72 6.25 5.86 8.10
N LYS A 73 5.51 5.65 9.19
CA LYS A 73 5.64 4.44 10.00
C LYS A 73 5.03 3.27 9.22
N VAL A 74 5.67 2.11 9.24
CA VAL A 74 5.19 0.93 8.51
C VAL A 74 4.85 -0.17 9.51
N ILE A 75 3.60 -0.62 9.47
CA ILE A 75 3.15 -1.90 10.06
C ILE A 75 3.16 -2.90 8.90
N HIS A 76 3.97 -3.95 9.02
CA HIS A 76 4.10 -4.97 7.98
C HIS A 76 3.68 -6.33 8.55
N ALA A 77 2.58 -6.87 8.01
CA ALA A 77 2.10 -8.22 8.30
C ALA A 77 2.25 -9.08 7.05
N ASP A 78 3.21 -10.00 7.08
CA ASP A 78 3.42 -11.01 6.05
C ASP A 78 3.55 -12.40 6.70
N ILE A 79 3.19 -13.44 5.95
CA ILE A 79 3.34 -14.82 6.39
C ILE A 79 4.80 -15.28 6.27
N ASP A 80 5.55 -14.68 5.33
CA ASP A 80 6.97 -14.99 5.15
C ASP A 80 7.83 -14.04 6.00
N PRO A 81 8.51 -14.55 7.06
CA PRO A 81 9.38 -13.72 7.88
C PRO A 81 10.55 -13.11 7.08
N ALA A 82 10.96 -13.70 5.95
CA ALA A 82 12.03 -13.17 5.11
C ALA A 82 11.63 -11.88 4.37
N GLU A 83 10.34 -11.61 4.21
CA GLU A 83 9.84 -10.37 3.60
C GLU A 83 9.80 -9.20 4.60
N ILE A 84 9.74 -9.50 5.91
CA ILE A 84 9.69 -8.49 6.96
C ILE A 84 11.06 -7.83 7.12
N GLY A 85 11.16 -6.55 6.73
CA GLY A 85 12.39 -5.75 6.85
C GLY A 85 13.35 -5.88 5.67
N LYS A 86 13.00 -6.64 4.62
CA LYS A 86 13.85 -6.82 3.43
C LYS A 86 14.11 -5.53 2.66
N ASN A 87 13.07 -4.71 2.46
CA ASN A 87 13.08 -3.51 1.61
C ASN A 87 12.70 -2.25 2.38
N ARG A 88 13.42 -1.92 3.47
CA ARG A 88 13.16 -0.73 4.28
C ARG A 88 14.43 -0.10 4.82
#